data_AF-A0A9N8Q148-F1
#
_entry.id   AF-A0A9N8Q148-F1
#
_cell.length_a   1.000
_cell.length_b   1.000
_cell.length_c   1.000
_cell.angle_alpha   90.00
_cell.angle_beta   90.00
_cell.angle_gamma   90.00
#
_symmetry.space_group_name_H-M   'P 1'
#
loop_
_entity.id
_entity.type
_entity.pdbx_description
1 polymer ?
#
loop_
_entity_poly.entity_id
_entity_poly.type
_entity_poly.pdbx_seq_one_letter_code
_entity_poly.pdbx_strand_id
1 'polypeptide(L)' 'MVMSRRGKPLLSVQGYTFCKKNEYGYKVRWVCSTHRTKGCTAKVLTYNNEIIEIMNTHSH' A
#
# COMPACT_ATOMS: atom_id res chain seq x y z
N MET A 1 5.75 -5.90 8.79
CA MET A 1 4.98 -4.65 8.65
C MET A 1 5.94 -3.49 8.91
N VAL A 2 6.05 -2.52 8.01
CA VAL A 2 6.98 -1.39 8.18
C VAL A 2 6.20 -0.25 8.83
N MET A 3 6.79 0.50 9.76
CA MET A 3 6.14 1.69 10.32
C MET A 3 6.71 2.94 9.64
N SER A 4 5.84 3.86 9.24
CA SER A 4 6.24 5.21 8.83
C SER A 4 6.86 5.94 10.02
N ARG A 5 7.72 6.93 9.76
CA ARG A 5 8.27 7.86 10.78
C ARG A 5 7.19 8.53 11.63
N ARG A 6 5.95 8.60 11.15
CA ARG A 6 4.77 9.16 11.85
C ARG A 6 3.89 8.10 12.54
N GLY A 7 4.39 6.87 12.71
CA GLY A 7 3.67 5.78 13.38
C GLY A 7 2.53 5.16 12.56
N LYS A 8 2.41 5.48 11.27
CA LYS A 8 1.39 4.87 10.39
C LYS A 8 1.90 3.55 9.82
N PRO A 9 1.08 2.49 9.79
CA PRO A 9 1.49 1.22 9.18
C PRO A 9 1.72 1.41 7.68
N LEU A 10 2.81 0.81 7.21
CA LEU A 10 3.21 0.72 5.81
C LEU A 10 3.34 -0.75 5.43
N LEU A 11 2.84 -1.06 4.25
CA LEU A 11 3.02 -2.36 3.63
C LEU A 11 4.25 -2.28 2.72
N SER A 12 5.23 -3.15 2.93
CA SER A 12 6.39 -3.26 2.05
C SER A 12 6.18 -4.45 1.12
N VAL A 13 6.14 -4.21 -0.18
CA VAL A 13 5.96 -5.25 -1.20
C VAL A 13 6.98 -5.02 -2.30
N GLN A 14 7.80 -6.05 -2.58
CA GLN A 14 8.83 -6.03 -3.64
C GLN A 14 9.75 -4.79 -3.60
N GLY A 15 10.14 -4.34 -2.39
CA GLY A 15 11.01 -3.18 -2.22
C GLY A 15 10.31 -1.81 -2.28
N TYR A 16 9.00 -1.77 -2.57
CA TYR A 16 8.20 -0.55 -2.54
C TYR A 16 7.34 -0.47 -1.27
N THR A 17 7.14 0.74 -0.77
CA THR A 17 6.27 1.00 0.38
C THR A 17 4.91 1.51 -0.07
N PHE A 18 3.88 0.98 0.58
CA PHE A 18 2.49 1.32 0.37
C PHE A 18 1.87 1.84 1.65
N CYS A 19 1.15 2.94 1.54
CA CYS A 19 0.43 3.58 2.62
C CYS A 19 -1.02 3.07 2.64
N LYS A 20 -1.56 2.86 3.85
CA LYS A 20 -2.97 2.51 4.04
C LYS A 20 -3.85 3.66 3.55
N LYS A 21 -4.73 3.38 2.57
CA LYS A 21 -5.67 4.35 2.00
C LYS A 21 -7.04 4.23 2.64
N ASN A 22 -7.68 3.06 2.48
CA ASN A 22 -8.98 2.75 3.06
C ASN A 22 -8.96 1.35 3.71
N GLU A 23 -9.80 1.15 4.72
CA GLU A 23 -10.06 -0.13 5.36
C GLU A 23 -11.56 -0.34 5.45
N TYR A 24 -12.02 -1.52 5.04
CA TYR A 24 -13.41 -1.96 5.06
C TYR A 24 -13.46 -3.34 5.69
N GLY A 25 -13.72 -3.38 7.01
CA GLY A 25 -13.63 -4.62 7.79
C GLY A 25 -12.25 -5.24 7.66
N TYR A 26 -12.18 -6.46 7.13
CA TYR A 26 -10.93 -7.19 6.90
C TYR A 26 -10.18 -6.78 5.63
N LYS A 27 -10.81 -6.00 4.74
CA LYS A 27 -10.22 -5.59 3.47
C LYS A 27 -9.54 -4.24 3.61
N VAL A 28 -8.24 -4.18 3.35
CA VAL A 28 -7.46 -2.94 3.38
C VAL A 28 -6.90 -2.64 1.99
N ARG A 29 -7.13 -1.41 1.53
CA ARG A 29 -6.54 -0.88 0.31
C ARG A 29 -5.32 -0.06 0.64
N TRP A 30 -4.20 -0.45 0.07
CA TRP A 30 -2.90 0.21 0.16
C TRP A 30 -2.55 0.84 -1.19
N VAL A 31 -1.95 2.02 -1.16
CA VAL A 31 -1.49 2.75 -2.36
C VAL A 31 -0.02 3.06 -2.22
N CYS A 32 0.70 3.12 -3.34
CA CYS A 32 2.14 3.43 -3.30
C CYS A 32 2.40 4.74 -2.56
N SER A 33 3.49 4.81 -1.78
CA SER A 33 3.87 6.03 -1.07
C SER A 33 4.11 7.21 -2.01
N THR A 34 4.49 6.95 -3.27
CA THR A 34 4.68 7.98 -4.31
C THR A 34 3.39 8.31 -5.05
N HIS A 35 2.25 7.67 -4.77
CA HIS A 35 0.96 7.98 -5.42
C HIS A 35 0.62 9.47 -5.35
N ARG A 36 0.88 10.13 -4.20
CA ARG A 36 0.57 11.56 -4.03
C ARG A 36 1.58 12.48 -4.70
N THR A 37 2.83 12.07 -4.84
CA THR A 37 3.91 12.92 -5.35
C THR A 37 4.20 12.72 -6.84
N LYS A 38 4.07 11.48 -7.33
CA LYS A 38 4.35 11.06 -8.72
C LYS A 38 3.13 10.56 -9.48
N GLY A 39 1.95 10.49 -8.84
CA GLY A 39 0.76 9.92 -9.48
C GLY A 39 0.83 8.40 -9.71
N CYS A 40 1.75 7.70 -9.01
CA CYS A 40 1.92 6.26 -9.15
C CYS A 40 0.60 5.51 -8.91
N THR A 41 0.21 4.66 -9.86
CA THR A 41 -1.05 3.91 -9.86
C THR A 41 -0.95 2.58 -9.12
N ALA A 42 0.24 2.22 -8.63
CA ALA A 42 0.46 0.98 -7.91
C ALA A 42 -0.36 0.93 -6.61
N LYS A 43 -1.04 -0.19 -6.41
CA LYS A 43 -1.96 -0.45 -5.30
C LYS A 43 -1.89 -1.90 -4.87
N VAL A 44 -2.13 -2.15 -3.59
CA VAL A 44 -2.18 -3.49 -3.01
C VAL A 44 -3.46 -3.62 -2.21
N LEU A 45 -4.13 -4.74 -2.33
CA LEU A 45 -5.32 -5.08 -1.60
C LEU A 45 -4.97 -6.23 -0.67
N THR A 46 -5.20 -6.03 0.61
CA THR A 46 -5.05 -7.10 1.61
C THR A 46 -6.41 -7.46 2.18
N TYR A 47 -6.62 -8.73 2.49
CA TYR A 47 -7.78 -9.23 3.21
C TYR A 47 -7.28 -10.03 4.40
N ASN A 48 -7.74 -9.69 5.61
CA ASN A 48 -7.35 -10.37 6.85
C ASN A 48 -5.82 -10.47 7.01
N ASN A 49 -5.10 -9.38 6.74
CA ASN A 49 -3.64 -9.28 6.72
C ASN A 49 -2.91 -10.09 5.63
N GLU A 50 -3.61 -10.81 4.76
CA GLU A 50 -3.04 -11.51 3.61
C GLU A 50 -3.18 -10.67 2.35
N ILE A 51 -2.20 -10.75 1.46
CA ILE A 51 -2.25 -10.02 0.20
C ILE A 51 -3.10 -10.80 -0.80
N ILE A 52 -4.22 -10.23 -1.22
CA ILE A 52 -5.13 -10.85 -2.20
C ILE A 52 -4.93 -10.29 -3.61
N GLU A 53 -4.43 -9.07 -3.73
CA GLU A 53 -4.20 -8.44 -5.03
C GLU A 53 -3.02 -7.47 -4.95
N ILE A 54 -2.11 -7.57 -5.92
CA ILE A 54 -0.98 -6.65 -6.07
C ILE A 54 -1.04 -6.10 -7.49
N MET A 55 -1.30 -4.81 -7.61
CA MET A 55 -1.08 -4.07 -8.85
C MET A 55 0.20 -3.26 -8.70
N ASN A 56 1.32 -3.85 -9.11
CA ASN A 56 2.66 -3.27 -8.95
C ASN A 56 3.11 -2.42 -10.15
N THR A 57 2.18 -1.84 -10.90
CA THR A 57 2.50 -0.99 -12.05
C THR A 57 2.93 0.39 -11.58
N HIS A 58 4.24 0.60 -11.55
CA HIS A 58 4.88 1.83 -11.11
C HIS A 58 5.17 2.73 -12.32
N SER A 59 4.27 3.67 -12.62
CA SER A 59 4.59 4.81 -13.49
C SER A 59 5.20 5.91 -12.61
N HIS A 60 6.51 6.14 -12.73
CA HIS A 60 7.29 7.10 -11.93
C HIS A 60 8.04 8.10 -12.80
#